data_AF-A0A653ZGC7-F1
#
_entry.id   AF-A0A653ZGC7-F1
#
_cell.length_a   1.000
_cell.length_b   1.000
_cell.length_c   1.000
_cell.angle_alpha   90.00
_cell.angle_beta   90.00
_cell.angle_gamma   90.00
#
_symmetry.space_group_name_H-M   'P 1'
#
loop_
_entity.id
_entity.type
_entity.pdbx_description
1 polymer ?
#
loop_
_entity_poly.entity_id
_entity_poly.type
_entity_poly.pdbx_seq_one_letter_code
_entity_poly.pdbx_strand_id
1 'polypeptide(L)' 'MDRCRIIEDYHRWANRDESALAADLARAEADVAAGRVHSHAIVGEWLKTWGKPGRLPVKEWLARRDG' A
#
# COMPACT_ATOMS: atom_id res chain seq x y z
N MET A 1 -28.74 -18.19 9.81
CA MET A 1 -27.35 -17.75 9.59
C MET A 1 -26.43 -18.85 10.09
N ASP A 2 -25.79 -19.59 9.18
CA ASP A 2 -24.88 -20.69 9.54
C ASP A 2 -23.52 -20.15 10.00
N ARG A 3 -23.22 -20.36 11.29
CA ARG A 3 -21.96 -19.94 11.92
C ARG A 3 -20.70 -20.50 11.23
N CYS A 4 -20.76 -21.67 10.60
CA CYS A 4 -19.61 -22.26 9.90
C CYS A 4 -19.18 -21.42 8.68
N ARG A 5 -20.13 -20.86 7.94
CA ARG A 5 -19.84 -20.11 6.70
C ARG A 5 -19.10 -18.79 6.99
N ILE A 6 -19.42 -18.15 8.12
CA ILE A 6 -18.76 -16.92 8.58
C ILE A 6 -17.28 -17.17 8.91
N ILE A 7 -16.98 -18.29 9.57
CA ILE A 7 -15.60 -18.63 9.97
C ILE A 7 -14.75 -18.98 8.74
N GLU A 8 -15.30 -19.75 7.81
CA GLU A 8 -14.62 -20.09 6.54
C GLU A 8 -14.35 -18.85 5.67
N ASP A 9 -15.31 -17.93 5.58
CA ASP A 9 -15.14 -16.67 4.86
C ASP A 9 -14.11 -15.76 5.54
N TYR A 10 -14.07 -15.72 6.88
CA TYR A 10 -13.04 -14.98 7.62
C TYR A 10 -11.64 -15.55 7.39
N HIS A 11 -11.46 -16.87 7.46
CA HIS A 11 -10.18 -17.50 7.16
C HIS A 11 -9.76 -17.30 5.71
N ARG A 12 -10.70 -17.34 4.76
CA ARG A 12 -10.43 -17.02 3.35
C ARG A 12 -9.99 -15.57 3.17
N TRP A 13 -10.63 -14.63 3.86
CA TRP A 13 -10.27 -13.21 3.83
C TRP A 13 -8.87 -12.99 4.45
N ALA A 14 -8.61 -13.58 5.61
CA ALA A 14 -7.32 -13.48 6.30
C ALA A 14 -6.16 -14.13 5.52
N ASN A 15 -6.37 -15.32 4.92
CA ASN A 15 -5.32 -16.00 4.15
C ASN A 15 -5.02 -15.31 2.81
N ARG A 16 -6.01 -14.65 2.21
CA ARG A 16 -5.79 -13.81 1.01
C ARG A 16 -4.91 -12.59 1.35
N ASP A 17 -4.98 -12.10 2.58
CA ASP A 17 -4.19 -10.98 3.08
C ASP A 17 -2.71 -11.37 3.26
N GLU A 18 -2.42 -12.53 3.86
CA GLU A 18 -1.04 -12.91 4.20
C GLU A 18 -0.12 -13.10 2.97
N SER A 19 -0.60 -13.79 1.93
CA SER A 19 0.19 -13.99 0.70
C SER A 19 0.39 -12.69 -0.10
N ALA A 20 -0.62 -11.81 -0.11
CA ALA A 20 -0.52 -10.50 -0.73
C ALA A 20 0.45 -9.59 0.05
N LEU A 21 0.35 -9.61 1.39
CA LEU A 21 1.25 -8.89 2.28
C LEU A 21 2.69 -9.36 2.12
N ALA A 22 2.94 -10.67 2.00
CA ALA A 22 4.27 -11.20 1.78
C ALA A 22 4.88 -10.73 0.44
N ALA A 23 4.08 -10.69 -0.62
CA ALA A 23 4.51 -10.17 -1.92
C ALA A 23 4.80 -8.66 -1.87
N ASP A 24 3.96 -7.89 -1.17
CA ASP A 24 4.14 -6.45 -0.98
C ASP A 24 5.39 -6.14 -0.14
N LEU A 25 5.65 -6.92 0.91
CA LEU A 25 6.85 -6.83 1.73
C LEU A 25 8.12 -7.14 0.92
N ALA A 26 8.13 -8.26 0.18
CA ALA A 26 9.27 -8.64 -0.66
C ALA A 26 9.58 -7.56 -1.71
N ARG A 27 8.53 -6.93 -2.28
CA ARG A 27 8.69 -5.80 -3.20
C ARG A 27 9.28 -4.58 -2.51
N ALA A 28 8.78 -4.24 -1.32
CA ALA A 28 9.28 -3.10 -0.55
C ALA A 28 10.76 -3.28 -0.17
N GLU A 29 11.17 -4.48 0.24
CA GLU A 29 12.57 -4.82 0.52
C GLU A 29 13.45 -4.67 -0.73
N ALA A 30 12.98 -5.14 -1.89
CA ALA A 30 13.70 -4.97 -3.15
C ALA A 30 13.83 -3.49 -3.58
N ASP A 31 12.82 -2.66 -3.30
CA ASP A 31 12.86 -1.22 -3.54
C ASP A 31 13.87 -0.52 -2.60
N VAL A 32 13.93 -0.93 -1.33
CA VAL A 32 14.93 -0.45 -0.36
C VAL A 32 16.34 -0.83 -0.80
N ALA A 33 16.57 -2.10 -1.15
CA ALA A 33 17.88 -2.58 -1.59
C ALA A 33 18.37 -1.89 -2.88
N ALA A 34 17.45 -1.52 -3.77
CA ALA A 34 17.76 -0.79 -5.00
C ALA A 34 17.84 0.74 -4.81
N GLY A 35 17.68 1.24 -3.58
CA GLY A 35 17.70 2.69 -3.29
C GLY A 35 16.51 3.47 -3.84
N ARG A 36 15.43 2.80 -4.25
CA ARG A 36 14.18 3.42 -4.72
C ARG A 36 13.31 3.88 -3.55
N VAL A 37 13.87 4.74 -2.71
CA VAL A 37 13.26 5.25 -1.47
C VAL A 37 13.04 6.76 -1.55
N HIS A 38 12.04 7.25 -0.80
CA HIS A 38 11.77 8.68 -0.66
C HIS A 38 11.90 9.10 0.80
N SER A 39 12.29 10.35 1.03
CA SER A 39 12.38 10.88 2.40
C SER A 39 11.01 10.93 3.05
N HIS A 40 10.98 10.75 4.37
CA HIS A 40 9.73 10.83 5.14
C HIS A 40 8.99 12.16 4.93
N ALA A 41 9.74 13.27 4.77
CA ALA A 41 9.15 14.57 4.47
C ALA A 41 8.39 14.58 3.13
N ILE A 42 8.93 13.96 2.08
CA ILE A 42 8.26 13.85 0.78
C ILE A 42 6.98 13.01 0.91
N VAL A 43 7.06 11.86 1.59
CA VAL A 43 5.89 11.01 1.83
C VAL A 43 4.84 11.74 2.67
N GLY A 44 5.26 12.52 3.66
CA GLY A 44 4.37 13.34 4.50
C GLY A 44 3.58 14.37 3.69
N GLU A 45 4.21 15.03 2.73
CA GLU A 45 3.50 15.95 1.82
C GLU A 45 2.45 15.23 0.95
N TRP A 46 2.75 14.02 0.49
CA TRP A 46 1.79 13.20 -0.24
C TRP A 46 0.61 12.75 0.65
N LEU A 47 0.88 12.34 1.89
CA LEU A 47 -0.17 11.94 2.84
C LEU A 47 -1.14 13.10 3.16
N LYS A 48 -0.67 14.35 3.14
CA LYS A 48 -1.53 15.54 3.31
C LYS A 48 -2.53 15.74 2.17
N THR A 49 -2.40 15.03 1.04
CA THR A 49 -3.39 15.05 -0.05
C THR A 49 -4.50 14.02 0.13
N TRP A 50 -4.38 13.10 1.10
CA TRP A 50 -5.43 12.12 1.35
C TRP A 50 -6.68 12.80 1.89
N GLY A 51 -7.85 12.36 1.40
CA GLY A 51 -9.14 12.99 1.73
C GLY A 51 -9.44 14.28 0.97
N LYS A 52 -8.54 14.74 0.08
CA LYS A 52 -8.79 15.91 -0.79
C LYS A 52 -9.09 15.46 -2.23
N PRO A 53 -9.96 16.19 -2.96
CA PRO A 53 -10.14 15.98 -4.40
C PRO A 53 -8.80 16.08 -5.15
N GLY A 54 -8.62 15.24 -6.17
CA GLY A 54 -7.38 15.24 -6.97
C GLY A 54 -6.21 14.51 -6.32
N ARG A 55 -6.45 13.64 -5.33
CA ARG A 55 -5.41 12.70 -4.84
C ARG A 55 -4.89 11.86 -6.00
N LEU A 56 -3.57 11.84 -6.16
CA LEU A 56 -2.87 11.00 -7.11
C LEU A 56 -2.18 9.82 -6.40
N PRO A 57 -1.99 8.68 -7.09
CA PRO A 57 -1.04 7.64 -6.69
C PRO A 57 0.35 8.25 -6.48
N VAL A 58 1.14 7.70 -5.54
CA VAL A 58 2.42 8.30 -5.13
C VAL A 58 3.38 8.53 -6.31
N LYS A 59 3.44 7.59 -7.28
CA LYS A 59 4.29 7.72 -8.47
C LYS A 59 3.89 8.90 -9.37
N GLU A 60 2.60 9.07 -9.61
CA GLU A 60 2.07 10.18 -10.42
C GLU A 60 2.21 11.52 -9.69
N TRP A 61 2.00 11.51 -8.38
CA TRP A 61 2.19 12.69 -7.54
C TRP A 61 3.65 13.16 -7.54
N LEU A 62 4.61 12.23 -7.42
CA LEU A 62 6.04 12.52 -7.53
C LEU A 62 6.40 13.09 -8.90
N ALA A 63 5.96 12.44 -9.98
CA ALA A 63 6.23 12.90 -11.35
C ALA A 63 5.71 14.32 -11.62
N ARG A 64 4.59 14.70 -11.00
CA ARG A 64 4.01 16.05 -11.12
C ARG A 64 4.68 17.08 -10.20
N ARG A 65 5.30 16.64 -9.10
CA ARG A 65 6.03 17.49 -8.16
C ARG A 65 7.44 17.83 -8.66
N ASP A 66 8.10 16.87 -9.30
CA ASP A 66 9.48 17.00 -9.80
C ASP A 66 9.54 17.62 -11.22
N GLY A 67 8.41 18.09 -11.74
CA GLY A 67 8.27 18.73 -13.05
C GLY A 67 8.77 20.17 -13.11
#